data_AF-A0A967BQE2-F1
#
_entry.id   AF-A0A967BQE2-F1
#
_cell.length_a   1.000
_cell.length_b   1.000
_cell.length_c   1.000
_cell.angle_alpha   90.00
_cell.angle_beta   90.00
_cell.angle_gamma   90.00
#
_symmetry.space_group_name_H-M   'P 1'
#
loop_
_entity.id
_entity.type
_entity.pdbx_description
1 polymer ?
#
loop_
_entity_poly.entity_id
_entity_poly.type
_entity_poly.pdbx_seq_one_letter_code
_entity_poly.pdbx_strand_id
1 'polypeptide(L)'
;MKKYLLIIILIALIIAAFLFFRNCEAQKKPTEGETTTDLTLYRDPFVYANTDFTCQVVKNSELAKDQELMKTTLDEAYRKYGFPVEDNETMLEILSLFENDEEVISEIKANVNECKTT
;
A
#
# COMPACT_ATOMS: atom_id res chain seq x y z
N MET A 1 -48.94 -2.66 -15.18
CA MET A 1 -48.04 -2.02 -14.18
C MET A 1 -46.86 -2.91 -13.77
N LYS A 2 -47.06 -4.19 -13.36
CA LYS A 2 -45.96 -5.08 -12.94
C LYS A 2 -44.85 -5.32 -13.98
N LYS A 3 -45.17 -5.33 -15.28
CA LYS A 3 -44.19 -5.53 -16.37
C LYS A 3 -43.19 -4.37 -16.51
N TYR A 4 -43.62 -3.13 -16.23
CA TYR A 4 -42.74 -1.96 -16.30
C TYR A 4 -41.82 -1.87 -15.07
N LEU A 5 -42.29 -2.34 -13.91
CA LEU A 5 -41.49 -2.42 -12.69
C LEU A 5 -40.26 -3.33 -12.88
N LEU A 6 -40.45 -4.49 -13.53
CA LEU A 6 -39.36 -5.42 -13.84
C LEU A 6 -38.31 -4.81 -14.77
N ILE A 7 -38.73 -4.01 -15.76
CA ILE A 7 -37.81 -3.36 -16.71
C ILE A 7 -36.97 -2.30 -16.00
N ILE A 8 -37.57 -1.50 -15.10
CA ILE A 8 -36.85 -0.47 -14.35
C ILE A 8 -35.80 -1.10 -13.42
N ILE A 9 -36.13 -2.21 -12.76
CA ILE A 9 -35.18 -2.95 -11.91
C ILE A 9 -34.01 -3.47 -12.73
N LEU A 10 -34.29 -3.99 -13.94
CA LEU A 10 -33.26 -4.55 -14.81
C LEU A 10 -32.29 -3.48 -15.34
N ILE A 11 -32.81 -2.29 -15.67
CA ILE A 11 -31.98 -1.14 -16.05
C ILE A 11 -31.12 -0.65 -14.88
N ALA A 12 -31.69 -0.58 -13.66
CA ALA A 12 -30.93 -0.18 -12.47
C ALA A 12 -29.77 -1.14 -12.16
N LEU A 13 -29.97 -2.46 -12.35
CA LEU A 13 -28.92 -3.46 -12.17
C LEU A 13 -27.79 -3.32 -13.22
N ILE A 14 -28.13 -3.00 -14.47
CA ILE A 14 -27.12 -2.77 -15.52
C ILE A 14 -26.30 -1.51 -15.21
N ILE A 15 -26.93 -0.42 -14.75
CA ILE A 15 -26.22 0.81 -14.38
C ILE A 15 -25.32 0.56 -13.16
N ALA A 16 -25.82 -0.16 -12.14
CA ALA A 16 -25.02 -0.54 -10.99
C ALA A 16 -23.80 -1.41 -11.38
N ALA A 17 -23.97 -2.35 -12.31
CA ALA A 17 -22.86 -3.14 -12.84
C ALA A 17 -21.84 -2.26 -13.59
N PHE A 18 -22.29 -1.32 -14.43
CA PHE A 18 -21.39 -0.38 -15.13
C PHE A 18 -20.61 0.53 -14.18
N LEU A 19 -21.23 0.99 -13.08
CA LEU A 19 -20.54 1.76 -12.04
C LEU A 19 -19.55 0.91 -11.26
N PHE A 20 -19.86 -0.38 -11.02
CA PHE A 20 -18.95 -1.33 -10.38
C PHE A 20 -17.73 -1.64 -11.26
N PHE A 21 -17.91 -1.78 -12.59
CA PHE A 21 -16.79 -1.95 -13.54
C PHE A 21 -15.94 -0.69 -13.70
N ARG A 22 -16.51 0.52 -13.59
CA ARG A 22 -15.72 1.76 -13.62
C ARG A 22 -14.86 1.99 -12.37
N ASN A 23 -15.23 1.41 -11.23
CA ASN A 23 -14.45 1.52 -10.00
C ASN A 23 -13.41 0.40 -9.82
N CYS A 24 -13.32 -0.52 -10.79
CA CYS A 24 -12.27 -1.52 -10.92
C CYS A 24 -11.68 -1.43 -12.34
N GLU A 25 -11.20 -0.25 -12.73
CA GLU A 25 -10.16 -0.23 -13.76
C GLU A 25 -8.94 -0.91 -13.14
N ALA A 26 -8.65 -2.13 -13.59
CA ALA A 26 -7.32 -2.71 -13.43
C ALA A 26 -6.34 -1.67 -13.95
N GLN A 27 -5.47 -1.17 -13.07
CA GLN A 27 -4.39 -0.28 -13.46
C GLN A 27 -3.71 -0.91 -14.67
N LYS A 28 -3.64 -0.16 -15.77
CA LYS A 28 -2.89 -0.58 -16.94
C LYS A 28 -1.46 -0.84 -16.48
N LYS A 29 -1.04 -2.10 -16.53
CA LYS A 29 0.36 -2.47 -16.32
C LYS A 29 1.22 -1.60 -17.23
N PRO A 30 2.33 -1.02 -16.73
CA PRO A 30 3.29 -0.34 -17.58
C PRO A 30 3.73 -1.28 -18.70
N THR A 31 3.84 -0.72 -19.91
CA THR A 31 4.28 -1.43 -21.10
C THR A 31 5.72 -1.90 -20.89
N GLU A 32 6.02 -3.17 -21.14
CA GLU A 32 7.40 -3.69 -21.15
C GLU A 32 8.27 -2.81 -22.05
N GLY A 33 9.23 -2.08 -21.48
CA GLY A 33 10.21 -1.37 -22.31
C GLY A 33 11.03 -0.22 -21.72
N GLU A 34 10.69 0.42 -20.59
CA GLU A 34 11.44 1.61 -20.15
C GLU A 34 11.81 1.58 -18.66
N THR A 35 13.14 1.59 -18.42
CA THR A 35 13.86 1.58 -17.14
C THR A 35 13.57 0.40 -16.20
N THR A 36 14.33 -0.69 -16.35
CA THR A 36 14.47 -1.72 -15.32
C THR A 36 15.27 -1.17 -14.14
N THR A 37 14.65 -0.34 -13.32
CA THR A 37 15.10 -0.19 -11.93
C THR A 37 14.92 -1.57 -11.32
N ASP A 38 16.01 -2.21 -10.92
CA ASP A 38 15.93 -3.50 -10.23
C ASP A 38 15.29 -3.26 -8.85
N LEU A 39 13.96 -3.37 -8.80
CA LEU A 39 13.18 -3.10 -7.60
C LEU A 39 13.48 -4.09 -6.47
N THR A 40 14.20 -5.19 -6.74
CA THR A 40 14.67 -6.10 -5.69
C THR A 40 15.67 -5.43 -4.74
N LEU A 41 16.35 -4.37 -5.18
CA LEU A 41 17.21 -3.54 -4.33
C LEU A 41 16.46 -2.88 -3.17
N TYR A 42 15.13 -2.78 -3.25
CA TYR A 42 14.30 -2.21 -2.18
C TYR A 42 13.88 -3.22 -1.11
N ARG A 43 14.24 -4.51 -1.20
CA ARG A 43 13.87 -5.51 -0.17
C ARG A 43 14.35 -5.10 1.23
N ASP A 44 15.65 -4.93 1.40
CA ASP A 44 16.23 -4.61 2.71
C ASP A 44 15.80 -3.20 3.19
N PRO A 45 15.83 -2.15 2.34
CA PRO A 45 15.21 -0.87 2.67
C PRO A 45 13.77 -0.99 3.15
N PHE A 46 12.96 -1.85 2.52
CA PHE A 46 11.56 -2.05 2.88
C PHE A 46 11.44 -2.67 4.27
N VAL A 47 12.23 -3.69 4.58
CA VAL A 47 12.31 -4.29 5.92
C VAL A 47 12.70 -3.23 6.96
N TYR A 48 13.76 -2.47 6.71
CA TYR A 48 14.27 -1.51 7.69
C TYR A 48 13.34 -0.32 7.89
N ALA A 49 12.77 0.24 6.83
CA ALA A 49 11.85 1.37 6.95
C ALA A 49 10.56 0.98 7.69
N ASN A 50 9.98 -0.18 7.37
CA ASN A 50 8.79 -0.66 8.07
C ASN A 50 9.08 -1.03 9.52
N THR A 51 10.26 -1.59 9.80
CA THR A 51 10.72 -1.83 11.17
C THR A 51 10.83 -0.51 11.94
N ASP A 52 11.55 0.47 11.40
CA ASP A 52 11.78 1.77 12.05
C ASP A 52 10.46 2.49 12.32
N PHE A 53 9.58 2.59 11.32
CA PHE A 53 8.25 3.17 11.47
C PHE A 53 7.42 2.43 12.53
N THR A 54 7.34 1.11 12.46
CA THR A 54 6.56 0.32 13.43
C THR A 54 7.11 0.48 14.84
N CYS A 55 8.43 0.54 15.01
CA CYS A 55 9.06 0.77 16.30
C CYS A 55 8.73 2.17 16.86
N GLN A 56 8.65 3.20 16.01
CA GLN A 56 8.18 4.52 16.42
C GLN A 56 6.73 4.48 16.88
N VAL A 57 5.84 3.79 16.15
CA VAL A 57 4.43 3.62 16.54
C VAL A 57 4.29 2.88 17.88
N VAL A 58 5.09 1.82 18.10
CA VAL A 58 5.10 1.08 19.37
C VAL A 58 5.53 1.97 20.54
N LYS A 59 6.54 2.84 20.34
CA LYS A 59 7.07 3.73 21.38
C LYS A 59 6.19 4.96 21.62
N ASN A 60 5.44 5.38 20.61
CA ASN A 60 4.58 6.57 20.68
C ASN A 60 3.17 6.25 20.17
N SER A 61 2.29 5.86 21.09
CA SER A 61 0.89 5.54 20.79
C SER A 61 0.07 6.71 20.24
N GLU A 62 0.53 7.96 20.40
CA GLU A 62 -0.14 9.12 19.80
C GLU A 62 0.00 9.14 18.27
N LEU A 63 1.06 8.54 17.71
CA LEU A 63 1.22 8.40 16.26
C LEU A 63 0.06 7.62 15.64
N ALA A 64 -0.47 6.61 16.34
CA ALA A 64 -1.59 5.82 15.84
C ALA A 64 -2.94 6.59 15.85
N LYS A 65 -3.01 7.75 16.50
CA LYS A 65 -4.24 8.56 16.63
C LYS A 65 -4.28 9.73 15.66
N ASP A 66 -3.13 10.16 15.15
CA ASP A 66 -2.99 11.28 14.23
C ASP A 66 -2.52 10.79 12.86
N GLN A 67 -3.43 10.80 11.89
CA GLN A 67 -3.16 10.32 10.53
C GLN A 67 -2.11 11.17 9.80
N GLU A 68 -2.06 12.47 10.02
CA GLU A 68 -1.14 13.37 9.33
C GLU A 68 0.28 13.19 9.89
N LEU A 69 0.38 13.10 11.21
CA LEU A 69 1.64 12.79 11.87
C LEU A 69 2.13 11.39 11.50
N MET A 70 1.25 10.40 11.48
CA MET A 70 1.58 9.03 11.06
C MET A 70 2.12 8.98 9.64
N LYS A 71 1.47 9.67 8.69
CA LYS A 71 1.94 9.77 7.30
C LYS A 71 3.32 10.44 7.24
N THR A 72 3.51 11.53 7.96
CA THR A 72 4.79 12.25 7.99
C THR A 72 5.92 11.36 8.52
N THR A 73 5.68 10.64 9.62
CA THR A 73 6.65 9.70 10.20
C THR A 73 6.97 8.54 9.25
N LEU A 74 5.96 8.03 8.52
CA LEU A 74 6.17 6.99 7.51
C LEU A 74 7.02 7.50 6.34
N ASP A 75 6.70 8.68 5.81
CA ASP A 75 7.45 9.31 4.72
C ASP A 75 8.91 9.59 5.13
N GLU A 76 9.14 10.01 6.38
CA GLU A 76 10.49 10.20 6.93
C GLU A 76 11.27 8.89 7.01
N ALA A 77 10.65 7.81 7.50
CA ALA A 77 11.27 6.48 7.55
C ALA A 77 11.63 6.01 6.14
N TYR A 78 10.71 6.11 5.18
CA TYR A 78 10.98 5.72 3.79
C TYR A 78 12.09 6.57 3.14
N ARG A 79 12.08 7.90 3.30
CA ARG A 79 13.19 8.76 2.83
C ARG A 79 14.53 8.36 3.42
N LYS A 80 14.57 8.09 4.73
CA LYS A 80 15.80 7.71 5.45
C LYS A 80 16.44 6.45 4.87
N TYR A 81 15.65 5.51 4.35
CA TYR A 81 16.13 4.29 3.71
C TYR A 81 16.16 4.36 2.17
N GLY A 82 16.08 5.56 1.59
CA GLY A 82 16.35 5.78 0.16
C GLY A 82 15.15 5.55 -0.77
N PHE A 83 13.93 5.52 -0.24
CA PHE A 83 12.73 5.41 -1.07
C PHE A 83 12.41 6.73 -1.80
N PRO A 84 11.90 6.64 -3.04
CA PRO A 84 11.48 7.80 -3.81
C PRO A 84 10.06 8.24 -3.40
N VAL A 85 9.88 8.74 -2.18
CA VAL A 85 8.55 9.02 -1.62
C VAL A 85 7.71 10.07 -2.37
N GLU A 86 8.32 10.85 -3.25
CA GLU A 86 7.61 11.80 -4.13
C GLU A 86 7.14 11.14 -5.45
N ASP A 87 7.60 9.92 -5.73
CA ASP A 87 7.20 9.10 -6.87
C ASP A 87 6.22 8.02 -6.42
N ASN A 88 4.93 8.38 -6.46
CA ASN A 88 3.86 7.50 -6.01
C ASN A 88 3.76 6.20 -6.83
N GLU A 89 4.12 6.21 -8.12
CA GLU A 89 4.03 5.02 -8.98
C GLU A 89 5.09 4.01 -8.56
N THR A 90 6.35 4.44 -8.46
CA THR A 90 7.44 3.58 -7.98
C THR A 90 7.20 3.09 -6.54
N MET A 91 6.66 3.95 -5.65
CA MET A 91 6.30 3.53 -4.28
C MET A 91 5.25 2.43 -4.25
N LEU A 92 4.22 2.52 -5.09
CA LEU A 92 3.17 1.50 -5.20
C LEU A 92 3.72 0.19 -5.77
N GLU A 93 4.60 0.26 -6.77
CA GLU A 93 5.26 -0.93 -7.32
C GLU A 93 6.11 -1.63 -6.25
N ILE A 94 6.95 -0.90 -5.52
CA ILE A 94 7.75 -1.47 -4.43
C ILE A 94 6.85 -2.09 -3.35
N LEU A 95 5.79 -1.40 -2.94
CA LEU A 95 4.85 -1.95 -1.96
C LEU A 95 4.24 -3.26 -2.46
N SER A 96 3.76 -3.30 -3.71
CA SER A 96 3.13 -4.48 -4.29
C SER A 96 4.04 -5.70 -4.38
N LEU A 97 5.37 -5.49 -4.46
CA LEU A 97 6.36 -6.56 -4.49
C LEU A 97 6.50 -7.26 -3.15
N PHE A 98 6.39 -6.52 -2.04
CA PHE A 98 6.77 -7.02 -0.71
C PHE A 98 5.62 -7.10 0.31
N GLU A 99 4.48 -6.45 0.05
CA GLU A 99 3.35 -6.37 1.00
C GLU A 99 2.76 -7.73 1.41
N ASN A 100 2.94 -8.76 0.57
CA ASN A 100 2.47 -10.13 0.79
C ASN A 100 3.61 -11.15 0.84
N ASP A 101 4.87 -10.71 0.86
CA ASP A 101 6.03 -11.61 0.95
C ASP A 101 6.17 -12.11 2.40
N GLU A 102 5.92 -13.41 2.60
CA GLU A 102 5.92 -14.02 3.94
C GLU A 102 7.29 -13.91 4.65
N GLU A 103 8.38 -13.96 3.90
CA GLU A 103 9.74 -13.86 4.45
C GLU A 103 10.00 -12.43 4.94
N VAL A 104 9.71 -11.43 4.10
CA VAL A 104 9.84 -10.01 4.44
C VAL A 104 8.95 -9.66 5.65
N ILE A 105 7.70 -10.10 5.65
CA ILE A 105 6.77 -9.87 6.76
C ILE A 105 7.27 -10.52 8.05
N SER A 106 7.81 -11.74 7.97
CA SER A 106 8.38 -12.44 9.12
C SER A 106 9.60 -11.70 9.68
N GLU A 107 10.47 -11.20 8.81
CA GLU A 107 11.66 -10.43 9.19
C GLU A 107 11.29 -9.12 9.88
N ILE A 108 10.35 -8.34 9.33
CA ILE A 108 9.83 -7.12 9.96
C ILE A 108 9.28 -7.44 11.36
N LYS A 109 8.47 -8.51 11.50
CA LYS A 109 7.92 -8.91 12.81
C LYS A 109 9.01 -9.28 13.81
N ALA A 110 10.06 -9.97 13.38
CA ALA A 110 11.19 -10.34 14.23
C ALA A 110 11.90 -9.07 14.73
N ASN A 111 12.25 -8.16 13.83
CA ASN A 111 12.97 -6.93 14.16
C ASN A 111 12.14 -6.00 15.07
N VAL A 112 10.83 -5.89 14.84
CA VAL A 112 9.93 -5.07 15.68
C VAL A 112 9.83 -5.60 17.12
N ASN A 113 9.97 -6.91 17.33
CA ASN A 113 9.93 -7.45 18.70
C ASN A 113 11.12 -6.96 19.55
N GLU A 114 12.27 -6.68 18.94
CA GLU A 114 13.43 -6.09 19.64
C GLU A 114 13.16 -4.68 20.15
N CYS A 115 12.28 -3.94 19.45
CA CYS A 115 11.86 -2.60 19.87
C CYS A 115 10.93 -2.60 21.10
N LYS A 116 10.32 -3.74 21.45
CA LYS A 116 9.49 -3.88 22.66
C LYS A 116 10.32 -4.17 23.91
N THR A 117 11.54 -4.71 23.73
CA THR A 117 12.42 -5.13 24.81
C THR A 117 13.45 -4.08 25.21
N THR A 118 13.46 -2.92 24.53
CA THR A 118 14.37 -1.78 24.77
C THR A 118 13.59 -0.60 25.32
#